data_AF-A0A0V0J7X9-F1
#
_entry.id   AF-A0A0V0J7X9-F1
#
_cell.length_a   1.000
_cell.length_b   1.000
_cell.length_c   1.000
_cell.angle_alpha   90.00
_cell.angle_beta   90.00
_cell.angle_gamma   90.00
#
_symmetry.space_group_name_H-M   'P 1'
#
loop_
_entity.id
_entity.type
_entity.pdbx_description
1 polymer ?
#
loop_
_entity_poly.entity_id
_entity_poly.type
_entity_poly.pdbx_seq_one_letter_code
_entity_poly.pdbx_strand_id
1 'polypeptide(L)'
;METVKRCECIESMKLPILLKFLTLMVRFNLGRVVKDRIDSVATERNVRYHYMALYDLAKVCKSTGLADLGLKIAKLLALHPKSRRISKIICLLGDLQVECGQHQDALSTYRHVINRLDPRCTEARLSLGNLLRRLGEEKAALEILQPSHLMSQPATTTPLRPSTTANPNSSVPKRSVSSNRLPSKMDLDSSSHSSGSVSDIEDEDAGDEEEEEDEDEDLDYEEEEEDQDDEDEVSEALKLSDDSPSENSDDNDTSAPMVPSLDQNSAKHLLCNDPVAMRIAYERCRLLDAPSTWKVFLRDACHLLFYDVTQVYCCEKPDPSLMFQHFLAKDSPVENLARLDSLGSPETRVSGEDLWVLCLRVFDILLSHKEYAALDRVLAWASVLPYVVGEPHRRRHVAHLFASVAFYLGDGETVMEVLRHLEREFAHTNQFWNLLNLAITMSGELRLARFLLRRVARDKNNLAASLMSCGDCMTRGSSRYSIALLTDVRSRHPEVPMISLLLAICFLNISVHKHIFSRHKSILQCIGFLSEYRRLRGECQEVYYNLARACHQLGLGHIAMHYYEKVLEMEPIGNTEEEKKLHDLKFEAAFNLQQYYRQNHNPNMARYIMEKYLVI
;
A
#
# COMPACT_ATOMS: atom_id res chain seq x y z
N MET A 1 -57.24 13.99 20.20
CA MET A 1 -57.43 14.92 19.07
C MET A 1 -58.45 14.30 18.14
N GLU A 2 -59.59 14.97 17.93
CA GLU A 2 -60.59 14.54 16.95
C GLU A 2 -59.92 14.40 15.58
N THR A 3 -60.16 13.26 14.91
CA THR A 3 -59.66 13.02 13.56
C THR A 3 -60.33 14.01 12.61
N VAL A 4 -59.59 15.02 12.17
CA VAL A 4 -60.07 16.01 11.17
C VAL A 4 -60.52 15.22 9.92
N LYS A 5 -61.83 15.14 9.69
CA LYS A 5 -62.41 14.33 8.60
C LYS A 5 -62.48 15.08 7.27
N ARG A 6 -62.44 16.42 7.28
CA ARG A 6 -62.62 17.25 6.08
C ARG A 6 -61.89 18.60 6.23
N CYS A 7 -61.31 19.08 5.15
CA CYS A 7 -60.69 20.40 5.05
C CYS A 7 -61.52 21.26 4.10
N GLU A 8 -62.12 22.33 4.61
CA GLU A 8 -62.83 23.31 3.79
C GLU A 8 -61.83 24.36 3.29
N CYS A 9 -61.46 24.27 2.02
CA CYS A 9 -60.63 25.28 1.37
C CYS A 9 -61.50 26.39 0.79
N ILE A 10 -61.08 27.64 0.95
CA ILE A 10 -61.77 28.82 0.38
C ILE A 10 -61.84 28.69 -1.15
N GLU A 11 -63.05 28.82 -1.72
CA GLU A 11 -63.30 28.64 -3.16
C GLU A 11 -62.60 29.66 -4.06
N SER A 12 -62.24 30.83 -3.51
CA SER A 12 -61.57 31.93 -4.22
C SER A 12 -60.04 31.81 -4.31
N MET A 13 -59.45 30.72 -3.78
CA MET A 13 -58.00 30.56 -3.77
C MET A 13 -57.43 30.37 -5.18
N LYS A 14 -56.43 31.19 -5.56
CA LYS A 14 -55.73 31.06 -6.85
C LYS A 14 -55.11 29.67 -6.99
N LEU A 15 -55.27 29.04 -8.15
CA LEU A 15 -54.86 27.66 -8.41
C LEU A 15 -53.39 27.33 -8.07
N PRO A 16 -52.38 28.19 -8.33
CA PRO A 16 -51.00 27.92 -7.92
C PRO A 16 -50.80 27.85 -6.40
N ILE A 17 -51.54 28.68 -5.65
CA ILE A 17 -51.52 28.71 -4.19
C ILE A 17 -52.20 27.45 -3.65
N LEU A 18 -53.34 27.08 -4.24
CA LEU A 18 -54.05 25.86 -3.91
C LEU A 18 -53.17 24.63 -4.13
N LEU A 19 -52.45 24.52 -5.25
CA LEU A 19 -51.54 23.41 -5.53
C LEU A 19 -50.42 23.31 -4.48
N LYS A 20 -49.76 24.43 -4.13
CA LYS A 20 -48.75 24.45 -3.07
C LYS A 20 -49.31 24.07 -1.70
N PHE A 21 -50.51 24.58 -1.37
CA PHE A 21 -51.21 24.23 -0.14
C PHE A 21 -51.51 22.72 -0.08
N LEU A 22 -52.04 22.14 -1.16
CA LEU A 22 -52.29 20.70 -1.25
C LEU A 22 -50.99 19.91 -1.10
N THR A 23 -49.90 20.31 -1.76
CA THR A 23 -48.58 19.67 -1.62
C THR A 23 -48.10 19.69 -0.16
N LEU A 24 -48.26 20.81 0.55
CA LEU A 24 -47.93 20.92 1.97
C LEU A 24 -48.82 20.02 2.84
N MET A 25 -50.13 20.03 2.61
CA MET A 25 -51.08 19.19 3.33
C MET A 25 -50.77 17.69 3.18
N VAL A 26 -50.44 17.25 1.97
CA VAL A 26 -50.00 15.87 1.74
C VAL A 26 -48.67 15.60 2.47
N ARG A 27 -47.70 16.52 2.40
CA ARG A 27 -46.40 16.39 3.09
C ARG A 27 -46.52 16.27 4.61
N PHE A 28 -47.50 16.93 5.22
CA PHE A 28 -47.83 16.80 6.65
C PHE A 28 -48.73 15.59 6.97
N ASN A 29 -48.84 14.63 6.05
CA ASN A 29 -49.59 13.38 6.19
C ASN A 29 -51.12 13.58 6.36
N LEU A 30 -51.64 14.73 5.92
CA LEU A 30 -53.07 15.06 5.91
C LEU A 30 -53.74 14.78 4.55
N GLY A 31 -53.09 14.01 3.68
CA GLY A 31 -53.55 13.77 2.30
C GLY A 31 -54.92 13.08 2.20
N ARG A 32 -55.32 12.28 3.20
CA ARG A 32 -56.67 11.67 3.26
C ARG A 32 -57.78 12.71 3.35
N VAL A 33 -57.51 13.84 4.00
CA VAL A 33 -58.47 14.93 4.24
C VAL A 33 -58.67 15.79 2.99
N VAL A 34 -57.64 15.87 2.14
CA VAL A 34 -57.64 16.71 0.93
C VAL A 34 -57.80 15.90 -0.37
N LYS A 35 -58.07 14.59 -0.28
CA LYS A 35 -58.18 13.68 -1.43
C LYS A 35 -59.15 14.18 -2.50
N ASP A 36 -60.37 14.53 -2.09
CA ASP A 36 -61.41 15.03 -3.00
C ASP A 36 -60.97 16.30 -3.74
N ARG A 37 -60.21 17.16 -3.04
CA ARG A 37 -59.71 18.40 -3.62
C ARG A 37 -58.58 18.14 -4.60
N ILE A 38 -57.70 17.19 -4.31
CA ILE A 38 -56.64 16.79 -5.25
C ILE A 38 -57.26 16.19 -6.51
N ASP A 39 -58.28 15.32 -6.37
CA ASP A 39 -59.04 14.78 -7.52
C ASP A 39 -59.68 15.92 -8.35
N SER A 40 -60.24 16.96 -7.70
CA SER A 40 -60.81 18.12 -8.41
C SER A 40 -59.79 18.95 -9.20
N VAL A 41 -58.53 18.95 -8.76
CA VAL A 41 -57.44 19.73 -9.37
C VAL A 41 -56.71 18.94 -10.45
N ALA A 42 -56.81 17.60 -10.43
CA ALA A 42 -56.25 16.69 -11.42
C ALA A 42 -57.04 16.71 -12.75
N THR A 43 -56.95 17.81 -13.50
CA THR A 43 -57.64 17.99 -14.79
C THR A 43 -56.67 18.36 -15.91
N GLU A 44 -57.02 18.05 -17.16
CA GLU A 44 -56.20 18.38 -18.34
C GLU A 44 -55.92 19.88 -18.48
N ARG A 45 -56.92 20.71 -18.14
CA ARG A 45 -56.79 22.18 -18.16
C ARG A 45 -55.68 22.64 -17.21
N ASN A 46 -55.63 22.07 -16.01
CA ASN A 46 -54.64 22.46 -15.01
C ASN A 46 -53.24 21.95 -15.38
N VAL A 47 -53.12 20.78 -16.01
CA VAL A 47 -51.84 20.28 -16.55
C VAL A 47 -51.27 21.25 -17.60
N ARG A 48 -52.10 21.78 -18.50
CA ARG A 48 -51.64 22.69 -19.56
C ARG A 48 -50.88 23.91 -19.03
N TYR A 49 -51.28 24.44 -17.87
CA TYR A 49 -50.72 25.67 -17.30
C TYR A 49 -49.81 25.43 -16.08
N HIS A 50 -49.97 24.32 -15.35
CA HIS A 50 -49.32 24.08 -14.05
C HIS A 50 -48.73 22.67 -13.88
N TYR A 51 -48.30 22.04 -14.98
CA TYR A 51 -47.74 20.67 -14.95
C TYR A 51 -46.60 20.45 -13.94
N MET A 52 -45.71 21.43 -13.67
CA MET A 52 -44.64 21.27 -12.67
C MET A 52 -45.16 21.23 -11.23
N ALA A 53 -46.14 22.08 -10.89
CA ALA A 53 -46.75 22.06 -9.56
C ALA A 53 -47.56 20.77 -9.33
N LEU A 54 -48.18 20.24 -10.38
CA LEU A 54 -48.82 18.93 -10.36
C LEU A 54 -47.81 17.78 -10.27
N TYR A 55 -46.64 17.90 -10.90
CA TYR A 55 -45.54 16.96 -10.73
C TYR A 55 -45.05 16.92 -9.27
N ASP A 56 -44.84 18.08 -8.63
CA ASP A 56 -44.45 18.14 -7.22
C ASP A 56 -45.50 17.50 -6.31
N LEU A 57 -46.79 17.77 -6.58
CA LEU A 57 -47.90 17.15 -5.86
C LEU A 57 -47.89 15.62 -6.03
N ALA A 58 -47.72 15.12 -7.26
CA ALA A 58 -47.63 13.68 -7.53
C ALA A 58 -46.41 13.04 -6.86
N LYS A 59 -45.26 13.73 -6.83
CA LYS A 59 -44.04 13.28 -6.14
C LYS A 59 -44.25 13.16 -4.63
N VAL A 60 -44.98 14.10 -4.03
CA VAL A 60 -45.31 14.06 -2.58
C VAL A 60 -46.39 13.01 -2.28
N CYS A 61 -47.35 12.81 -3.17
CA CYS A 61 -48.33 11.71 -3.06
C CYS A 61 -47.63 10.34 -3.03
N LYS A 62 -46.61 10.14 -3.88
CA LYS A 62 -45.75 8.95 -3.86
C LYS A 62 -45.11 8.74 -2.47
N SER A 63 -44.39 9.74 -1.97
CA SER A 63 -43.64 9.62 -0.71
C SER A 63 -44.51 9.43 0.55
N THR A 64 -45.81 9.69 0.46
CA THR A 64 -46.76 9.63 1.59
C THR A 64 -47.72 8.45 1.49
N GLY A 65 -47.53 7.56 0.52
CA GLY A 65 -48.33 6.34 0.34
C GLY A 65 -49.70 6.56 -0.31
N LEU A 66 -49.91 7.69 -0.99
CA LEU A 66 -51.12 7.99 -1.77
C LEU A 66 -50.89 7.74 -3.27
N ALA A 67 -50.37 6.56 -3.58
CA ALA A 67 -49.92 6.18 -4.93
C ALA A 67 -51.04 6.29 -5.99
N ASP A 68 -52.27 5.87 -5.68
CA ASP A 68 -53.39 5.90 -6.64
C ASP A 68 -53.70 7.32 -7.15
N LEU A 69 -53.63 8.29 -6.25
CA LEU A 69 -53.92 9.70 -6.53
C LEU A 69 -52.76 10.33 -7.30
N GLY A 70 -51.52 10.02 -6.90
CA GLY A 70 -50.33 10.38 -7.65
C GLY A 70 -50.36 9.82 -9.07
N LEU A 71 -50.79 8.56 -9.24
CA LEU A 71 -50.86 7.87 -10.53
C LEU A 71 -51.84 8.54 -11.48
N LYS A 72 -53.02 8.96 -11.00
CA LYS A 72 -53.97 9.73 -11.82
C LYS A 72 -53.33 11.02 -12.36
N ILE A 73 -52.67 11.78 -11.48
CA ILE A 73 -51.98 13.02 -11.88
C ILE A 73 -50.87 12.71 -12.88
N ALA A 74 -50.05 11.68 -12.63
CA ALA A 74 -48.95 11.28 -13.50
C ALA A 74 -49.42 10.83 -14.89
N LYS A 75 -50.54 10.09 -15.00
CA LYS A 75 -51.14 9.72 -16.28
C LYS A 75 -51.58 10.95 -17.08
N LEU A 76 -52.21 11.92 -16.44
CA LEU A 76 -52.59 13.19 -17.09
C LEU A 76 -51.36 13.99 -17.54
N LEU A 77 -50.29 14.01 -16.73
CA LEU A 77 -49.03 14.64 -17.10
C LEU A 77 -48.37 13.96 -18.30
N ALA A 78 -48.45 12.63 -18.42
CA ALA A 78 -47.88 11.88 -19.53
C ALA A 78 -48.64 12.04 -20.86
N LEU A 79 -49.92 12.39 -20.84
CA LEU A 79 -50.71 12.64 -22.04
C LEU A 79 -50.41 14.00 -22.70
N HIS A 80 -50.02 15.00 -21.90
CA HIS A 80 -49.87 16.36 -22.40
C HIS A 80 -48.57 16.57 -23.20
N PRO A 81 -48.59 17.28 -24.36
CA PRO A 81 -47.45 17.33 -25.30
C PRO A 81 -46.15 17.90 -24.76
N LYS A 82 -46.23 18.85 -23.81
CA LYS A 82 -45.03 19.49 -23.22
C LYS A 82 -44.40 18.64 -22.11
N SER A 83 -45.23 18.04 -21.26
CA SER A 83 -44.80 17.26 -20.10
C SER A 83 -44.36 15.86 -20.48
N ARG A 84 -44.95 15.26 -21.52
CA ARG A 84 -44.57 13.91 -22.00
C ARG A 84 -43.13 13.79 -22.51
N ARG A 85 -42.49 14.92 -22.85
CA ARG A 85 -41.09 14.96 -23.29
C ARG A 85 -40.10 15.05 -22.14
N ILE A 86 -40.58 15.22 -20.90
CA ILE A 86 -39.73 15.41 -19.73
C ILE A 86 -39.52 14.06 -19.06
N SER A 87 -38.30 13.52 -19.16
CA SER A 87 -37.95 12.18 -18.65
C SER A 87 -38.32 12.00 -17.18
N LYS A 88 -38.02 12.98 -16.30
CA LYS A 88 -38.37 12.94 -14.86
C LYS A 88 -39.87 12.74 -14.58
N ILE A 89 -40.75 13.30 -15.43
CA ILE A 89 -42.20 13.15 -15.28
C ILE A 89 -42.63 11.73 -15.64
N ILE A 90 -42.08 11.18 -16.72
CA ILE A 90 -42.38 9.82 -17.17
C ILE A 90 -41.74 8.78 -16.23
N CYS A 91 -40.56 9.05 -15.66
CA CYS A 91 -39.98 8.24 -14.59
C CYS A 91 -40.90 8.17 -13.36
N LEU A 92 -41.44 9.31 -12.93
CA LEU A 92 -42.39 9.37 -11.83
C LEU A 92 -43.67 8.56 -12.12
N LEU A 93 -44.16 8.58 -13.36
CA LEU A 93 -45.27 7.70 -13.78
C LEU A 93 -44.91 6.23 -13.59
N GLY A 94 -43.75 5.80 -14.07
CA GLY A 94 -43.26 4.43 -13.89
C GLY A 94 -43.18 4.05 -12.41
N ASP A 95 -42.63 4.92 -11.57
CA ASP A 95 -42.49 4.67 -10.14
C ASP A 95 -43.85 4.50 -9.44
N LEU A 96 -44.83 5.34 -9.78
CA LEU A 96 -46.19 5.25 -9.26
C LEU A 96 -46.93 4.01 -9.78
N GLN A 97 -46.67 3.58 -11.02
CA GLN A 97 -47.19 2.32 -11.55
C GLN A 97 -46.64 1.13 -10.76
N VAL A 98 -45.36 1.14 -10.38
CA VAL A 98 -44.77 0.10 -9.52
C VAL A 98 -45.46 0.06 -8.15
N GLU A 99 -45.70 1.22 -7.52
CA GLU A 99 -46.39 1.29 -6.22
C GLU A 99 -47.84 0.82 -6.29
N CYS A 100 -48.54 1.07 -7.39
CA CYS A 100 -49.89 0.58 -7.65
C CYS A 100 -49.95 -0.86 -8.21
N GLY A 101 -48.83 -1.59 -8.27
CA GLY A 101 -48.79 -2.98 -8.77
C GLY A 101 -48.91 -3.16 -10.29
N GLN A 102 -48.88 -2.07 -11.07
CA GLN A 102 -48.93 -2.08 -12.55
C GLN A 102 -47.53 -2.34 -13.14
N HIS A 103 -46.95 -3.51 -12.87
CA HIS A 103 -45.55 -3.81 -13.21
C HIS A 103 -45.25 -3.82 -14.72
N GLN A 104 -46.13 -4.36 -15.55
CA GLN A 104 -45.92 -4.41 -17.00
C GLN A 104 -45.96 -3.02 -17.64
N ASP A 105 -46.88 -2.17 -17.20
CA ASP A 105 -46.96 -0.78 -17.64
C ASP A 105 -45.70 0.00 -17.22
N ALA A 106 -45.21 -0.22 -16.00
CA ALA A 106 -43.98 0.38 -15.52
C ALA A 106 -42.75 -0.02 -16.35
N LEU A 107 -42.61 -1.31 -16.69
CA LEU A 107 -41.53 -1.79 -17.57
C LEU A 107 -41.56 -1.08 -18.94
N SER A 108 -42.74 -0.98 -19.55
CA SER A 108 -42.91 -0.29 -20.83
C SER A 108 -42.57 1.21 -20.73
N THR A 109 -42.95 1.83 -19.63
CA THR A 109 -42.73 3.25 -19.35
C THR A 109 -41.24 3.56 -19.18
N TYR A 110 -40.50 2.78 -18.38
CA TYR A 110 -39.06 2.98 -18.23
C TYR A 110 -38.29 2.68 -19.52
N ARG A 111 -38.65 1.61 -20.26
CA ARG A 111 -38.05 1.31 -21.57
C ARG A 111 -38.30 2.44 -22.56
N HIS A 112 -39.47 3.09 -22.52
CA HIS A 112 -39.75 4.27 -23.34
C HIS A 112 -38.82 5.44 -22.98
N VAL A 113 -38.62 5.72 -21.69
CA VAL A 113 -37.70 6.79 -21.26
C VAL A 113 -36.30 6.53 -21.80
N ILE A 114 -35.76 5.33 -21.58
CA ILE A 114 -34.38 4.98 -21.95
C ILE A 114 -34.19 4.98 -23.47
N ASN A 115 -35.14 4.44 -24.24
CA ASN A 115 -34.96 4.27 -25.69
C ASN A 115 -35.35 5.50 -26.52
N ARG A 116 -36.22 6.37 -26.02
CA ARG A 116 -36.84 7.45 -26.84
C ARG A 116 -36.65 8.86 -26.29
N LEU A 117 -36.52 9.02 -24.97
CA LEU A 117 -36.48 10.34 -24.34
C LEU A 117 -35.06 10.72 -23.91
N ASP A 118 -34.49 9.90 -23.03
CA ASP A 118 -33.19 10.15 -22.42
C ASP A 118 -32.47 8.84 -22.15
N PRO A 119 -31.58 8.42 -23.08
CA PRO A 119 -30.73 7.25 -22.91
C PRO A 119 -29.66 7.41 -21.86
N ARG A 120 -29.56 8.50 -21.10
CA ARG A 120 -28.66 8.63 -19.93
C ARG A 120 -29.44 8.86 -18.62
N CYS A 121 -30.75 8.70 -18.63
CA CYS A 121 -31.56 8.87 -17.43
C CYS A 121 -31.22 7.80 -16.36
N THR A 122 -30.58 8.24 -15.27
CA THR A 122 -30.20 7.39 -14.12
C THR A 122 -31.41 6.81 -13.42
N GLU A 123 -32.37 7.68 -13.08
CA GLU A 123 -33.61 7.31 -12.38
C GLU A 123 -34.34 6.17 -13.12
N ALA A 124 -34.55 6.31 -14.43
CA ALA A 124 -35.23 5.28 -15.23
C ALA A 124 -34.48 3.95 -15.24
N ARG A 125 -33.15 3.97 -15.40
CA ARG A 125 -32.33 2.75 -15.42
C ARG A 125 -32.31 2.03 -14.08
N LEU A 126 -32.13 2.79 -13.00
CA LEU A 126 -32.12 2.23 -11.65
C LEU A 126 -33.49 1.65 -11.29
N SER A 127 -34.57 2.40 -11.53
CA SER A 127 -35.92 1.92 -11.29
C SER A 127 -36.26 0.69 -12.15
N LEU A 128 -35.85 0.65 -13.42
CA LEU A 128 -36.06 -0.50 -14.29
C LEU A 128 -35.24 -1.72 -13.84
N GLY A 129 -33.96 -1.54 -13.52
CA GLY A 129 -33.10 -2.63 -13.02
C GLY A 129 -33.63 -3.21 -11.70
N ASN A 130 -34.08 -2.36 -10.78
CA ASN A 130 -34.70 -2.79 -9.52
C ASN A 130 -36.03 -3.55 -9.75
N LEU A 131 -36.87 -3.08 -10.68
CA LEU A 131 -38.11 -3.76 -11.01
C LEU A 131 -37.86 -5.13 -11.66
N LEU A 132 -36.93 -5.23 -12.60
CA LEU A 132 -36.56 -6.50 -13.25
C LEU A 132 -36.00 -7.50 -12.24
N ARG A 133 -35.18 -7.05 -11.28
CA ARG A 133 -34.73 -7.89 -10.17
C ARG A 133 -35.90 -8.40 -9.33
N ARG A 134 -36.86 -7.56 -8.97
CA ARG A 134 -38.07 -7.98 -8.23
C ARG A 134 -38.90 -9.02 -8.98
N LEU A 135 -38.83 -9.01 -10.31
CA LEU A 135 -39.50 -9.98 -11.19
C LEU A 135 -38.67 -11.25 -11.47
N GLY A 136 -37.44 -11.34 -10.95
CA GLY A 136 -36.53 -12.48 -11.17
C GLY A 136 -35.71 -12.43 -12.47
N GLU A 137 -35.80 -11.34 -13.24
CA GLU A 137 -35.05 -11.15 -14.49
C GLU A 137 -33.67 -10.49 -14.23
N GLU A 138 -32.82 -11.14 -13.44
CA GLU A 138 -31.53 -10.57 -13.00
C GLU A 138 -30.57 -10.27 -14.15
N LYS A 139 -30.51 -11.13 -15.18
CA LYS A 139 -29.65 -10.91 -16.35
C LYS A 139 -30.01 -9.62 -17.10
N ALA A 140 -31.31 -9.41 -17.33
CA ALA A 140 -31.81 -8.20 -18.00
C ALA A 140 -31.55 -6.95 -17.14
N ALA A 141 -31.73 -7.05 -15.81
CA ALA A 141 -31.43 -5.97 -14.89
C ALA A 141 -29.95 -5.53 -14.97
N LEU A 142 -29.04 -6.52 -15.05
CA LEU A 142 -27.61 -6.28 -15.20
C LEU A 142 -27.29 -5.60 -16.54
N GLU A 143 -27.79 -6.11 -17.67
CA GLU A 143 -27.56 -5.52 -19.01
C GLU A 143 -27.97 -4.04 -19.08
N ILE A 144 -29.09 -3.67 -18.47
CA ILE A 144 -29.58 -2.28 -18.45
C ILE A 144 -28.65 -1.34 -17.66
N LEU A 145 -27.97 -1.88 -16.64
CA LEU A 145 -27.05 -1.14 -15.77
C LEU A 145 -25.59 -1.24 -16.24
N GLN A 146 -25.34 -1.62 -17.49
CA GLN A 146 -23.99 -1.68 -18.03
C GLN A 146 -23.45 -0.26 -18.34
N PRO A 147 -22.33 0.18 -17.74
CA PRO A 147 -21.81 1.54 -17.91
C PRO A 147 -21.33 1.86 -19.33
N SER A 148 -20.86 0.85 -20.07
CA SER A 148 -20.35 1.02 -21.45
C SER A 148 -21.41 1.56 -22.42
N HIS A 149 -22.70 1.39 -22.11
CA HIS A 149 -23.80 1.92 -22.92
C HIS A 149 -24.06 3.42 -22.68
N LEU A 150 -23.34 4.04 -21.74
CA LEU A 150 -23.48 5.45 -21.34
C LEU A 150 -22.25 6.30 -21.71
N MET A 151 -21.10 5.67 -21.90
CA MET A 151 -19.87 6.35 -22.32
C MET A 151 -19.88 6.59 -23.82
N SER A 152 -19.56 7.81 -24.28
CA SER A 152 -19.35 8.05 -25.72
C SER A 152 -18.17 7.20 -26.18
N GLN A 153 -18.39 6.29 -27.12
CA GLN A 153 -17.29 5.50 -27.68
C GLN A 153 -16.20 6.44 -28.22
N PRO A 154 -14.91 6.16 -27.97
CA PRO A 154 -13.85 6.79 -28.74
C PRO A 154 -14.10 6.46 -30.21
N ALA A 155 -13.98 7.45 -31.10
CA ALA A 155 -14.09 7.24 -32.53
C ALA A 155 -13.13 6.12 -32.94
N THR A 156 -13.70 4.96 -33.30
CA THR A 156 -12.96 3.78 -33.70
C THR A 156 -12.10 4.08 -34.92
N THR A 157 -10.79 3.99 -34.73
CA THR A 157 -9.80 3.40 -35.64
C THR A 157 -10.13 3.48 -37.13
N THR A 158 -9.50 4.43 -37.83
CA THR A 158 -9.25 4.29 -39.26
C THR A 158 -8.43 3.02 -39.52
N PRO A 159 -8.75 2.21 -40.55
CA PRO A 159 -8.07 0.94 -40.77
C PRO A 159 -6.63 1.18 -41.27
N LEU A 160 -5.65 0.64 -40.56
CA LEU A 160 -4.28 0.50 -41.06
C LEU A 160 -4.30 -0.41 -42.30
N ARG A 161 -3.88 0.14 -43.44
CA ARG A 161 -3.62 -0.59 -44.68
C ARG A 161 -2.39 -1.49 -44.48
N PRO A 162 -2.38 -2.74 -44.96
CA PRO A 162 -1.20 -3.59 -44.88
C PRO A 162 -0.24 -3.26 -46.02
N SER A 163 1.02 -2.99 -45.70
CA SER A 163 2.12 -3.03 -46.68
C SER A 163 3.10 -4.13 -46.30
N THR A 164 3.24 -5.05 -47.23
CA THR A 164 4.06 -6.25 -47.26
C THR A 164 5.55 -5.98 -47.43
N THR A 165 6.34 -6.89 -46.80
CA THR A 165 7.62 -7.50 -47.23
C THR A 165 8.96 -6.74 -47.20
N ALA A 166 9.90 -7.31 -46.40
CA ALA A 166 11.37 -7.49 -46.59
C ALA A 166 12.26 -6.22 -46.70
N ASN A 167 13.47 -6.11 -46.15
CA ASN A 167 14.49 -7.05 -45.65
C ASN A 167 15.48 -6.26 -44.72
N PRO A 168 16.42 -6.93 -44.00
CA PRO A 168 17.27 -6.33 -42.97
C PRO A 168 18.63 -5.81 -43.48
N ASN A 169 19.31 -5.03 -42.62
CA ASN A 169 20.66 -4.43 -42.71
C ASN A 169 20.76 -3.01 -43.29
N SER A 170 21.13 -2.04 -42.44
CA SER A 170 22.46 -1.38 -42.47
C SER A 170 22.49 -0.05 -41.68
N SER A 171 23.59 0.12 -40.94
CA SER A 171 24.33 1.36 -40.65
C SER A 171 23.66 2.62 -40.11
N VAL A 172 24.12 2.99 -38.92
CA VAL A 172 24.30 4.34 -38.33
C VAL A 172 24.58 5.44 -39.39
N PRO A 173 23.99 6.65 -39.26
CA PRO A 173 24.80 7.81 -38.87
C PRO A 173 24.15 8.85 -37.93
N LYS A 174 25.08 9.61 -37.35
CA LYS A 174 25.05 10.70 -36.36
C LYS A 174 24.20 11.95 -36.70
N ARG A 175 23.78 12.61 -35.60
CA ARG A 175 23.70 14.07 -35.29
C ARG A 175 23.19 15.05 -36.36
N SER A 176 22.24 15.90 -35.95
CA SER A 176 22.40 17.35 -36.02
C SER A 176 21.54 18.06 -34.96
N VAL A 177 22.20 18.96 -34.22
CA VAL A 177 21.61 19.91 -33.26
C VAL A 177 21.43 21.23 -34.02
N SER A 178 20.23 21.80 -34.04
CA SER A 178 19.97 23.13 -34.60
C SER A 178 19.68 24.14 -33.50
N SER A 179 20.48 25.20 -33.55
CA SER A 179 20.50 26.43 -32.77
C SER A 179 19.19 27.20 -32.68
N ASN A 180 18.98 27.91 -31.56
CA ASN A 180 18.25 29.18 -31.55
C ASN A 180 19.13 30.29 -30.96
N ARG A 181 19.23 31.39 -31.71
CA ARG A 181 20.02 32.61 -31.44
C ARG A 181 19.27 33.59 -30.53
N LEU A 182 20.04 34.32 -29.72
CA LEU A 182 19.75 35.67 -29.22
C LEU A 182 20.64 36.70 -29.98
N PRO A 183 20.28 37.99 -30.05
CA PRO A 183 21.11 39.01 -30.68
C PRO A 183 21.86 39.94 -29.69
N SER A 184 23.16 40.15 -29.98
CA SER A 184 23.98 41.39 -29.96
C SER A 184 23.93 42.34 -28.73
N LYS A 185 25.00 43.01 -28.25
CA LYS A 185 26.19 43.59 -28.91
C LYS A 185 27.12 44.26 -27.85
N MET A 186 28.36 44.57 -28.27
CA MET A 186 29.37 45.50 -27.69
C MET A 186 30.21 44.99 -26.51
N ASP A 187 31.51 45.27 -26.37
CA ASP A 187 32.64 45.68 -27.23
C ASP A 187 33.90 45.64 -26.32
N LEU A 188 35.08 45.66 -26.96
CA LEU A 188 36.42 46.06 -26.47
C LEU A 188 37.36 45.02 -25.81
N ASP A 189 38.39 44.68 -26.62
CA ASP A 189 39.85 44.88 -26.39
C ASP A 189 40.51 44.35 -25.11
N SER A 190 41.75 43.86 -25.07
CA SER A 190 42.78 43.49 -26.06
C SER A 190 43.92 42.80 -25.27
N SER A 191 44.75 42.07 -25.99
CA SER A 191 45.96 41.31 -25.59
C SER A 191 46.95 41.99 -24.61
N SER A 192 47.68 41.19 -23.81
CA SER A 192 49.12 40.90 -24.06
C SER A 192 49.85 40.14 -22.93
N HIS A 193 50.56 39.10 -23.37
CA HIS A 193 51.92 38.63 -23.02
C HIS A 193 52.58 38.80 -21.63
N SER A 194 52.92 37.62 -21.09
CA SER A 194 54.27 37.09 -20.79
C SER A 194 55.11 37.56 -19.58
N SER A 195 55.61 36.53 -18.90
CA SER A 195 56.99 36.32 -18.41
C SER A 195 57.50 37.10 -17.20
N GLY A 196 58.16 36.39 -16.29
CA GLY A 196 59.18 37.00 -15.43
C GLY A 196 59.32 36.35 -14.06
N SER A 197 60.22 35.38 -14.00
CA SER A 197 60.82 34.68 -12.86
C SER A 197 61.70 35.54 -11.93
N VAL A 198 62.17 34.92 -10.83
CA VAL A 198 63.39 35.23 -9.99
C VAL A 198 63.12 36.27 -8.88
N SER A 199 63.51 36.15 -7.60
CA SER A 199 64.28 35.22 -6.75
C SER A 199 64.26 35.69 -5.27
N ASP A 200 64.92 34.92 -4.40
CA ASP A 200 65.65 35.35 -3.18
C ASP A 200 64.85 35.60 -1.88
N ILE A 201 65.30 35.27 -0.65
CA ILE A 201 66.54 34.71 -0.08
C ILE A 201 66.23 34.41 1.41
N GLU A 202 66.74 33.27 1.89
CA GLU A 202 67.39 32.97 3.21
C GLU A 202 66.75 33.41 4.54
N ASP A 203 66.66 32.50 5.53
CA ASP A 203 67.71 32.36 6.57
C ASP A 203 67.42 31.22 7.57
N GLU A 204 68.54 30.72 8.10
CA GLU A 204 68.79 29.56 8.96
C GLU A 204 68.37 29.79 10.43
N ASP A 205 68.16 28.71 11.21
CA ASP A 205 68.99 28.47 12.41
C ASP A 205 68.83 27.03 12.95
N ALA A 206 69.93 26.49 13.47
CA ALA A 206 70.13 25.16 14.02
C ALA A 206 70.36 25.22 15.55
N GLY A 207 70.26 24.08 16.25
CA GLY A 207 70.70 24.00 17.65
C GLY A 207 70.28 22.75 18.42
N ASP A 208 71.05 21.68 18.19
CA ASP A 208 71.52 20.57 19.03
C ASP A 208 71.08 20.34 20.50
N GLU A 209 70.86 19.03 20.75
CA GLU A 209 71.38 18.14 21.83
C GLU A 209 71.11 18.43 23.32
N GLU A 210 70.54 17.44 24.03
CA GLU A 210 71.25 16.69 25.09
C GLU A 210 70.45 15.44 25.54
N GLU A 211 71.19 14.34 25.70
CA GLU A 211 70.82 13.00 26.17
C GLU A 211 70.77 12.93 27.71
N GLU A 212 69.88 12.12 28.27
CA GLU A 212 70.08 11.43 29.57
C GLU A 212 69.42 10.05 29.46
N GLU A 213 70.25 9.01 29.57
CA GLU A 213 69.90 7.60 29.65
C GLU A 213 69.42 7.24 31.07
N ASP A 214 68.40 6.38 31.20
CA ASP A 214 68.28 5.46 32.33
C ASP A 214 67.51 4.22 31.86
N GLU A 215 68.14 3.05 32.06
CA GLU A 215 67.81 1.73 31.54
C GLU A 215 66.62 1.04 32.25
N ASP A 216 66.13 -0.03 31.59
CA ASP A 216 65.39 -1.19 32.12
C ASP A 216 63.84 -1.22 32.03
N GLU A 217 63.30 -1.79 30.93
CA GLU A 217 62.78 -3.17 30.88
C GLU A 217 62.11 -3.44 29.52
N ASP A 218 62.78 -4.25 28.71
CA ASP A 218 62.39 -4.65 27.36
C ASP A 218 61.04 -5.40 27.30
N LEU A 219 60.07 -4.82 26.60
CA LEU A 219 58.99 -5.56 25.94
C LEU A 219 58.85 -5.02 24.51
N ASP A 220 59.54 -5.67 23.58
CA ASP A 220 59.43 -5.45 22.15
C ASP A 220 57.96 -5.47 21.70
N TYR A 221 57.42 -4.29 21.44
CA TYR A 221 56.29 -4.12 20.53
C TYR A 221 56.89 -3.96 19.14
N GLU A 222 57.05 -5.06 18.41
CA GLU A 222 57.26 -4.97 16.97
C GLU A 222 55.98 -4.36 16.35
N GLU A 223 56.14 -3.19 15.72
CA GLU A 223 55.17 -2.64 14.78
C GLU A 223 55.04 -3.61 13.60
N GLU A 224 53.92 -4.32 13.57
CA GLU A 224 53.57 -5.17 12.43
C GLU A 224 52.99 -4.29 11.33
N GLU A 225 53.71 -4.21 10.21
CA GLU A 225 53.25 -3.60 8.96
C GLU A 225 51.84 -4.10 8.61
N GLU A 226 50.91 -3.16 8.51
CA GLU A 226 49.54 -3.42 8.07
C GLU A 226 49.55 -3.84 6.59
N ASP A 227 49.16 -5.10 6.33
CA ASP A 227 48.89 -5.58 4.97
C ASP A 227 47.80 -4.70 4.33
N GLN A 228 48.27 -3.88 3.39
CA GLN A 228 47.56 -2.84 2.66
C GLN A 228 46.70 -3.43 1.53
N ASP A 229 45.76 -4.32 1.85
CA ASP A 229 44.87 -4.95 0.85
C ASP A 229 43.36 -4.88 1.19
N ASP A 230 42.97 -4.32 2.35
CA ASP A 230 41.55 -4.19 2.76
C ASP A 230 41.09 -2.73 3.01
N GLU A 231 41.97 -1.72 2.93
CA GLU A 231 41.62 -0.33 3.31
C GLU A 231 40.78 0.43 2.28
N ASP A 232 40.84 0.04 1.00
CA ASP A 232 40.20 0.79 -0.08
C ASP A 232 38.66 0.65 -0.08
N GLU A 233 38.08 -0.43 0.44
CA GLU A 233 36.62 -0.56 0.58
C GLU A 233 36.07 0.04 1.90
N VAL A 234 36.93 0.27 2.90
CA VAL A 234 36.53 0.79 4.22
C VAL A 234 36.55 2.33 4.25
N SER A 235 37.46 2.95 3.49
CA SER A 235 37.59 4.41 3.40
C SER A 235 36.39 5.10 2.72
N GLU A 236 35.65 4.40 1.86
CA GLU A 236 34.45 4.94 1.19
C GLU A 236 33.23 4.98 2.11
N ALA A 237 33.18 4.13 3.14
CA ALA A 237 32.11 4.10 4.15
C ALA A 237 32.30 5.14 5.28
N LEU A 238 33.49 5.72 5.42
CA LEU A 238 33.87 6.65 6.50
C LEU A 238 33.82 8.14 6.13
N LYS A 239 33.48 8.51 4.88
CA LYS A 239 33.35 9.91 4.44
C LYS A 239 32.01 10.59 4.76
N LEU A 240 31.21 10.05 5.68
CA LEU A 240 29.92 10.63 6.08
C LEU A 240 29.87 10.97 7.57
N SER A 241 30.77 11.85 8.03
CA SER A 241 30.56 12.59 9.27
C SER A 241 31.50 13.79 9.34
N ASP A 242 31.17 14.85 8.60
CA ASP A 242 31.40 16.21 9.09
C ASP A 242 30.48 17.17 8.32
N ASP A 243 29.27 17.38 8.85
CA ASP A 243 28.60 18.66 8.72
C ASP A 243 27.50 18.80 9.78
N SER A 244 27.57 19.90 10.53
CA SER A 244 26.58 20.30 11.53
C SER A 244 25.26 20.72 10.85
N PRO A 245 24.11 20.63 11.53
CA PRO A 245 22.82 20.58 10.86
C PRO A 245 22.36 21.98 10.41
N SER A 246 22.39 22.24 9.10
CA SER A 246 21.51 23.23 8.49
C SER A 246 20.30 22.52 7.90
N GLU A 247 19.12 22.88 8.40
CA GLU A 247 17.84 22.55 7.80
C GLU A 247 17.87 22.86 6.29
N ASN A 248 17.91 21.82 5.45
CA ASN A 248 17.36 21.86 4.10
C ASN A 248 17.02 20.45 3.64
N SER A 249 15.83 20.36 3.07
CA SER A 249 15.19 19.16 2.55
C SER A 249 15.87 18.68 1.27
N ASP A 250 16.82 17.75 1.40
CA ASP A 250 17.34 17.00 0.26
C ASP A 250 16.92 15.52 0.35
N ASP A 251 15.62 15.30 0.19
CA ASP A 251 15.08 14.05 -0.36
C ASP A 251 15.32 14.09 -1.88
N ASN A 252 16.49 13.70 -2.36
CA ASN A 252 16.70 13.55 -3.80
C ASN A 252 17.87 12.58 -4.12
N ASP A 253 17.71 11.30 -3.79
CA ASP A 253 18.45 10.24 -4.49
C ASP A 253 17.75 8.87 -4.48
N THR A 254 16.42 8.91 -4.54
CA THR A 254 15.64 7.89 -5.24
C THR A 254 15.07 8.61 -6.44
N SER A 255 15.43 8.17 -7.65
CA SER A 255 14.81 8.63 -8.89
C SER A 255 13.30 8.76 -8.69
N ALA A 256 12.81 10.00 -8.50
CA ALA A 256 11.39 10.24 -8.33
C ALA A 256 10.71 9.59 -9.54
N PRO A 257 9.81 8.62 -9.35
CA PRO A 257 9.19 7.96 -10.48
C PRO A 257 8.52 9.05 -11.32
N MET A 258 8.90 9.10 -12.60
CA MET A 258 8.41 10.08 -13.56
C MET A 258 6.90 10.19 -13.42
N VAL A 259 6.41 11.36 -13.00
CA VAL A 259 4.98 11.61 -12.84
C VAL A 259 4.33 11.35 -14.20
N PRO A 260 3.47 10.32 -14.33
CA PRO A 260 2.88 10.00 -15.61
C PRO A 260 1.94 11.17 -15.98
N SER A 261 2.21 11.77 -17.15
CA SER A 261 1.36 12.84 -17.68
C SER A 261 0.28 12.24 -18.56
N LEU A 262 -0.97 12.40 -18.14
CA LEU A 262 -2.15 12.02 -18.92
C LEU A 262 -2.36 13.02 -20.06
N ASP A 263 -2.54 12.52 -21.27
CA ASP A 263 -3.01 13.33 -22.39
C ASP A 263 -4.36 13.99 -22.05
N GLN A 264 -4.52 15.27 -22.42
CA GLN A 264 -5.73 16.05 -22.13
C GLN A 264 -7.02 15.45 -22.72
N ASN A 265 -6.92 14.65 -23.79
CA ASN A 265 -8.06 13.91 -24.35
C ASN A 265 -8.42 12.69 -23.49
N SER A 266 -7.44 11.94 -23.00
CA SER A 266 -7.64 10.79 -22.11
C SER A 266 -8.25 11.20 -20.78
N ALA A 267 -7.83 12.35 -20.24
CA ALA A 267 -8.39 12.92 -19.01
C ALA A 267 -9.90 13.23 -19.10
N LYS A 268 -10.44 13.54 -20.29
CA LYS A 268 -11.89 13.78 -20.49
C LYS A 268 -12.72 12.49 -20.44
N HIS A 269 -12.10 11.34 -20.68
CA HIS A 269 -12.78 10.04 -20.74
C HIS A 269 -12.76 9.26 -19.42
N LEU A 270 -12.24 9.85 -18.34
CA LEU A 270 -12.26 9.25 -17.01
C LEU A 270 -13.70 9.04 -16.51
N LEU A 271 -13.94 7.92 -15.86
CA LEU A 271 -15.22 7.51 -15.31
C LEU A 271 -15.69 8.50 -14.22
N CYS A 272 -14.78 9.02 -13.40
CA CYS A 272 -15.07 10.03 -12.38
C CYS A 272 -15.69 11.31 -12.91
N ASN A 273 -15.47 11.64 -14.19
CA ASN A 273 -16.05 12.83 -14.83
C ASN A 273 -17.51 12.61 -15.27
N ASP A 274 -18.00 11.37 -15.23
CA ASP A 274 -19.39 11.01 -15.53
C ASP A 274 -20.10 10.49 -14.27
N PRO A 275 -20.72 11.37 -13.45
CA PRO A 275 -21.39 10.98 -12.22
C PRO A 275 -22.58 10.03 -12.47
N VAL A 276 -23.18 10.11 -13.66
CA VAL A 276 -24.28 9.23 -14.07
C VAL A 276 -23.77 7.82 -14.31
N ALA A 277 -22.68 7.66 -15.04
CA ALA A 277 -22.06 6.35 -15.30
C ALA A 277 -21.51 5.72 -14.00
N MET A 278 -20.85 6.51 -13.15
CA MET A 278 -20.38 6.05 -11.83
C MET A 278 -21.52 5.51 -10.97
N ARG A 279 -22.64 6.24 -10.87
CA ARG A 279 -23.79 5.80 -10.06
C ARG A 279 -24.37 4.48 -10.56
N ILE A 280 -24.48 4.33 -11.88
CA ILE A 280 -24.99 3.11 -12.50
C ILE A 280 -24.04 1.93 -12.27
N ALA A 281 -22.73 2.14 -12.43
CA ALA A 281 -21.71 1.13 -12.15
C ALA A 281 -21.74 0.68 -10.68
N TYR A 282 -21.87 1.63 -9.75
CA TYR A 282 -21.94 1.35 -8.33
C TYR A 282 -23.17 0.51 -7.97
N GLU A 283 -24.35 0.88 -8.45
CA GLU A 283 -25.57 0.11 -8.19
C GLU A 283 -25.55 -1.27 -8.87
N ARG A 284 -24.91 -1.38 -10.04
CA ARG A 284 -24.64 -2.67 -10.66
C ARG A 284 -23.78 -3.56 -9.78
N CYS A 285 -22.73 -3.02 -9.15
CA CYS A 285 -21.91 -3.77 -8.19
C CYS A 285 -22.75 -4.24 -7.00
N ARG A 286 -23.64 -3.40 -6.45
CA ARG A 286 -24.56 -3.79 -5.37
C ARG A 286 -25.53 -4.91 -5.76
N LEU A 287 -25.92 -4.99 -7.03
CA LEU A 287 -26.76 -6.09 -7.53
C LEU A 287 -25.97 -7.39 -7.68
N LEU A 288 -24.68 -7.28 -8.02
CA LEU A 288 -23.78 -8.42 -8.19
C LEU A 288 -23.23 -8.97 -6.87
N ASP A 289 -23.41 -8.25 -5.75
CA ASP A 289 -22.96 -8.67 -4.42
C ASP A 289 -23.82 -9.82 -3.87
N ALA A 290 -23.64 -11.00 -4.47
CA ALA A 290 -24.24 -12.26 -4.07
C ALA A 290 -23.21 -13.39 -4.19
N PRO A 291 -23.31 -14.47 -3.38
CA PRO A 291 -22.34 -15.56 -3.39
C PRO A 291 -22.19 -16.27 -4.74
N SER A 292 -23.23 -16.28 -5.58
CA SER A 292 -23.20 -16.92 -6.91
C SER A 292 -22.48 -16.09 -7.98
N THR A 293 -22.36 -14.77 -7.78
CA THR A 293 -21.89 -13.82 -8.80
C THR A 293 -20.57 -13.13 -8.43
N TRP A 294 -19.88 -13.58 -7.39
CA TRP A 294 -18.70 -12.94 -6.82
C TRP A 294 -17.57 -12.65 -7.84
N LYS A 295 -17.33 -13.53 -8.83
CA LYS A 295 -16.31 -13.29 -9.87
C LYS A 295 -16.67 -12.10 -10.77
N VAL A 296 -17.94 -11.99 -11.14
CA VAL A 296 -18.44 -10.90 -11.98
C VAL A 296 -18.48 -9.61 -11.16
N PHE A 297 -18.88 -9.71 -9.89
CA PHE A 297 -18.76 -8.61 -8.93
C PHE A 297 -17.34 -8.08 -8.85
N LEU A 298 -16.34 -8.92 -8.61
CA LEU A 298 -14.95 -8.50 -8.48
C LEU A 298 -14.46 -7.78 -9.74
N ARG A 299 -14.76 -8.31 -10.92
CA ARG A 299 -14.38 -7.66 -12.19
C ARG A 299 -15.00 -6.25 -12.30
N ASP A 300 -16.30 -6.13 -12.07
CA ASP A 300 -17.02 -4.88 -12.25
C ASP A 300 -16.67 -3.85 -11.13
N ALA A 301 -16.46 -4.33 -9.90
CA ALA A 301 -16.04 -3.51 -8.76
C ALA A 301 -14.60 -3.01 -8.93
N CYS A 302 -13.66 -3.88 -9.31
CA CYS A 302 -12.28 -3.47 -9.60
C CYS A 302 -12.23 -2.48 -10.77
N HIS A 303 -13.05 -2.67 -11.81
CA HIS A 303 -13.15 -1.69 -12.88
C HIS A 303 -13.67 -0.34 -12.37
N LEU A 304 -14.74 -0.32 -11.57
CA LEU A 304 -15.26 0.94 -11.00
C LEU A 304 -14.22 1.65 -10.11
N LEU A 305 -13.49 0.90 -9.29
CA LEU A 305 -12.54 1.46 -8.32
C LEU A 305 -11.24 1.92 -8.96
N PHE A 306 -10.71 1.15 -9.93
CA PHE A 306 -9.32 1.30 -10.37
C PHE A 306 -9.17 1.74 -11.82
N TYR A 307 -10.24 1.81 -12.63
CA TYR A 307 -10.14 2.19 -14.04
C TYR A 307 -9.45 3.55 -14.20
N ASP A 308 -9.91 4.59 -13.49
CA ASP A 308 -9.33 5.92 -13.62
C ASP A 308 -7.87 5.96 -13.17
N VAL A 309 -7.53 5.23 -12.10
CA VAL A 309 -6.15 5.12 -11.60
C VAL A 309 -5.25 4.43 -12.63
N THR A 310 -5.72 3.34 -13.26
CA THR A 310 -4.96 2.63 -14.30
C THR A 310 -4.70 3.52 -15.52
N GLN A 311 -5.64 4.42 -15.86
CA GLN A 311 -5.45 5.40 -16.93
C GLN A 311 -4.43 6.47 -16.54
N VAL A 312 -4.44 6.93 -15.28
CA VAL A 312 -3.51 7.94 -14.77
C VAL A 312 -2.07 7.42 -14.75
N TYR A 313 -1.87 6.21 -14.25
CA TYR A 313 -0.54 5.61 -14.16
C TYR A 313 -0.11 4.89 -15.44
N CYS A 314 -0.95 4.85 -16.47
CA CYS A 314 -0.71 4.16 -17.75
C CYS A 314 -0.18 2.72 -17.59
N CYS A 315 -0.64 2.01 -16.55
CA CYS A 315 -0.20 0.65 -16.27
C CYS A 315 -1.39 -0.26 -15.97
N GLU A 316 -1.36 -1.46 -16.56
CA GLU A 316 -2.39 -2.48 -16.32
C GLU A 316 -2.08 -3.33 -15.08
N LYS A 317 -0.79 -3.47 -14.75
CA LYS A 317 -0.31 -4.22 -13.61
C LYS A 317 0.48 -3.29 -12.70
N PRO A 318 -0.02 -3.01 -11.49
CA PRO A 318 0.71 -2.22 -10.53
C PRO A 318 1.88 -3.07 -10.03
N ASP A 319 3.06 -2.49 -9.99
CA ASP A 319 4.13 -3.03 -9.16
C ASP A 319 3.81 -2.64 -7.70
N PRO A 320 3.58 -3.61 -6.79
CA PRO A 320 3.25 -3.39 -5.38
C PRO A 320 4.15 -2.35 -4.69
N SER A 321 5.47 -2.55 -4.78
CA SER A 321 6.49 -1.68 -4.20
C SER A 321 6.42 -0.26 -4.78
N LEU A 322 6.34 -0.13 -6.10
CA LEU A 322 6.27 1.17 -6.77
C LEU A 322 4.99 1.94 -6.45
N MET A 323 3.83 1.25 -6.40
CA MET A 323 2.58 1.91 -6.04
C MET A 323 2.59 2.38 -4.58
N PHE A 324 3.24 1.62 -3.69
CA PHE A 324 3.48 2.08 -2.32
C PHE A 324 4.46 3.25 -2.25
N GLN A 325 5.40 3.39 -3.17
CA GLN A 325 6.21 4.61 -3.23
C GLN A 325 5.38 5.82 -3.69
N HIS A 326 4.51 5.64 -4.70
CA HIS A 326 3.60 6.71 -5.14
C HIS A 326 2.57 7.11 -4.08
N PHE A 327 2.15 6.17 -3.23
CA PHE A 327 1.32 6.44 -2.06
C PHE A 327 1.94 7.49 -1.11
N LEU A 328 3.26 7.62 -1.13
CA LEU A 328 4.06 8.46 -0.24
C LEU A 328 4.40 9.82 -0.87
N ALA A 329 4.16 10.02 -2.16
CA ALA A 329 4.47 11.29 -2.84
C ALA A 329 3.51 12.40 -2.39
N LYS A 330 4.06 13.57 -2.05
CA LYS A 330 3.25 14.77 -1.69
C LYS A 330 2.34 15.21 -2.85
N ASP A 331 2.82 15.08 -4.08
CA ASP A 331 2.07 15.40 -5.30
C ASP A 331 1.59 14.09 -5.95
N SER A 332 0.36 13.69 -5.63
CA SER A 332 -0.21 12.49 -6.22
C SER A 332 -0.85 12.84 -7.58
N PRO A 333 -0.50 12.13 -8.68
CA PRO A 333 -1.11 12.39 -9.99
C PRO A 333 -2.62 12.13 -9.99
N VAL A 334 -3.12 11.37 -9.00
CA VAL A 334 -4.53 11.06 -8.81
C VAL A 334 -5.26 12.00 -7.85
N GLU A 335 -4.60 13.01 -7.26
CA GLU A 335 -5.26 13.97 -6.34
C GLU A 335 -6.48 14.66 -6.99
N ASN A 336 -6.43 14.89 -8.30
CA ASN A 336 -7.55 15.44 -9.06
C ASN A 336 -8.80 14.54 -9.07
N LEU A 337 -8.65 13.22 -8.84
CA LEU A 337 -9.76 12.27 -8.70
C LEU A 337 -10.47 12.39 -7.33
N ALA A 338 -9.92 13.15 -6.36
CA ALA A 338 -10.55 13.35 -5.05
C ALA A 338 -11.84 14.18 -5.09
N ARG A 339 -12.10 14.89 -6.20
CA ARG A 339 -13.22 15.83 -6.33
C ARG A 339 -14.59 15.18 -6.56
N LEU A 340 -14.76 13.90 -6.22
CA LEU A 340 -16.03 13.18 -6.30
C LEU A 340 -17.15 13.91 -5.57
N ASP A 341 -16.79 14.59 -4.47
CA ASP A 341 -17.76 15.25 -3.63
C ASP A 341 -18.37 16.53 -4.22
N SER A 342 -17.66 17.13 -5.17
CA SER A 342 -18.11 18.33 -5.89
C SER A 342 -18.89 18.01 -7.18
N LEU A 343 -18.90 16.74 -7.60
CA LEU A 343 -19.42 16.32 -8.90
C LEU A 343 -20.83 15.72 -8.79
N GLY A 344 -21.76 16.32 -9.54
CA GLY A 344 -23.13 15.82 -9.68
C GLY A 344 -24.11 16.31 -8.62
N SER A 345 -25.38 15.94 -8.81
CA SER A 345 -26.43 16.22 -7.83
C SER A 345 -26.37 15.23 -6.65
N PRO A 346 -26.86 15.60 -5.45
CA PRO A 346 -26.84 14.70 -4.27
C PRO A 346 -27.49 13.33 -4.53
N GLU A 347 -28.48 13.27 -5.43
CA GLU A 347 -29.23 12.05 -5.78
C GLU A 347 -28.42 11.10 -6.68
N THR A 348 -27.39 11.60 -7.37
CA THR A 348 -26.58 10.84 -8.34
C THR A 348 -25.14 10.65 -7.91
N ARG A 349 -24.69 11.34 -6.87
CA ARG A 349 -23.29 11.32 -6.42
C ARG A 349 -22.97 9.98 -5.74
N VAL A 350 -21.81 9.42 -6.09
CA VAL A 350 -21.18 8.32 -5.34
C VAL A 350 -20.09 8.96 -4.49
N SER A 351 -20.14 8.75 -3.17
CA SER A 351 -19.19 9.34 -2.24
C SER A 351 -17.91 8.51 -2.12
N GLY A 352 -16.84 9.12 -1.62
CA GLY A 352 -15.62 8.36 -1.26
C GLY A 352 -15.86 7.30 -0.18
N GLU A 353 -16.89 7.48 0.67
CA GLU A 353 -17.31 6.48 1.66
C GLU A 353 -17.97 5.27 0.99
N ASP A 354 -18.85 5.49 0.01
CA ASP A 354 -19.48 4.41 -0.77
C ASP A 354 -18.43 3.55 -1.47
N LEU A 355 -17.41 4.19 -2.06
CA LEU A 355 -16.30 3.51 -2.73
C LEU A 355 -15.40 2.78 -1.73
N TRP A 356 -15.16 3.35 -0.54
CA TRP A 356 -14.40 2.67 0.51
C TRP A 356 -15.10 1.39 1.00
N VAL A 357 -16.43 1.44 1.21
CA VAL A 357 -17.22 0.24 1.55
C VAL A 357 -17.11 -0.80 0.45
N LEU A 358 -17.10 -0.38 -0.82
CA LEU A 358 -16.90 -1.29 -1.94
C LEU A 358 -15.48 -1.90 -1.94
N CYS A 359 -14.43 -1.12 -1.64
CA CYS A 359 -13.06 -1.64 -1.46
C CYS A 359 -13.01 -2.72 -0.38
N LEU A 360 -13.56 -2.45 0.81
CA LEU A 360 -13.61 -3.42 1.89
C LEU A 360 -14.31 -4.70 1.47
N ARG A 361 -15.43 -4.60 0.74
CA ARG A 361 -16.15 -5.77 0.23
C ARG A 361 -15.31 -6.59 -0.76
N VAL A 362 -14.53 -5.93 -1.62
CA VAL A 362 -13.59 -6.60 -2.52
C VAL A 362 -12.51 -7.34 -1.71
N PHE A 363 -11.94 -6.71 -0.68
CA PHE A 363 -10.95 -7.34 0.20
C PHE A 363 -11.53 -8.59 0.89
N ASP A 364 -12.72 -8.47 1.48
CA ASP A 364 -13.40 -9.56 2.19
C ASP A 364 -13.63 -10.78 1.30
N ILE A 365 -14.08 -10.56 0.05
CA ILE A 365 -14.31 -11.65 -0.91
C ILE A 365 -13.00 -12.33 -1.27
N LEU A 366 -11.95 -11.57 -1.56
CA LEU A 366 -10.64 -12.13 -1.92
C LEU A 366 -10.01 -12.90 -0.75
N LEU A 367 -10.13 -12.39 0.47
CA LEU A 367 -9.70 -13.08 1.69
C LEU A 367 -10.48 -14.39 1.92
N SER A 368 -11.81 -14.34 1.79
CA SER A 368 -12.68 -15.51 1.97
C SER A 368 -12.37 -16.64 0.98
N HIS A 369 -11.95 -16.28 -0.24
CA HIS A 369 -11.54 -17.23 -1.27
C HIS A 369 -10.03 -17.54 -1.28
N LYS A 370 -9.23 -16.95 -0.37
CA LYS A 370 -7.77 -17.12 -0.27
C LYS A 370 -7.02 -16.72 -1.55
N GLU A 371 -7.55 -15.76 -2.30
CA GLU A 371 -6.97 -15.25 -3.55
C GLU A 371 -5.92 -14.15 -3.27
N TYR A 372 -4.88 -14.50 -2.50
CA TYR A 372 -3.90 -13.53 -1.98
C TYR A 372 -3.14 -12.78 -3.07
N ALA A 373 -2.77 -13.44 -4.17
CA ALA A 373 -2.08 -12.79 -5.29
C ALA A 373 -2.95 -11.77 -6.04
N ALA A 374 -4.28 -11.95 -6.04
CA ALA A 374 -5.20 -10.96 -6.58
C ALA A 374 -5.42 -9.82 -5.58
N LEU A 375 -5.54 -10.14 -4.29
CA LEU A 375 -5.65 -9.17 -3.21
C LEU A 375 -4.45 -8.22 -3.16
N ASP A 376 -3.24 -8.74 -3.33
CA ASP A 376 -1.99 -7.98 -3.41
C ASP A 376 -2.05 -6.86 -4.45
N ARG A 377 -2.40 -7.21 -5.70
CA ARG A 377 -2.59 -6.23 -6.79
C ARG A 377 -3.71 -5.22 -6.51
N VAL A 378 -4.81 -5.67 -5.90
CA VAL A 378 -5.92 -4.79 -5.54
C VAL A 378 -5.49 -3.80 -4.45
N LEU A 379 -4.68 -4.23 -3.47
CA LEU A 379 -4.15 -3.37 -2.42
C LEU A 379 -3.12 -2.36 -2.95
N ALA A 380 -2.32 -2.75 -3.95
CA ALA A 380 -1.44 -1.84 -4.68
C ALA A 380 -2.20 -0.71 -5.37
N TRP A 381 -3.34 -1.02 -6.00
CA TRP A 381 -4.20 0.04 -6.53
C TRP A 381 -4.93 0.81 -5.44
N ALA A 382 -5.35 0.13 -4.38
CA ALA A 382 -6.12 0.76 -3.32
C ALA A 382 -5.31 1.77 -2.50
N SER A 383 -3.99 1.57 -2.38
CA SER A 383 -3.13 2.51 -1.66
C SER A 383 -3.16 3.88 -2.33
N VAL A 384 -3.00 3.96 -3.64
CA VAL A 384 -2.95 5.25 -4.36
C VAL A 384 -4.30 5.97 -4.44
N LEU A 385 -5.42 5.36 -4.06
CA LEU A 385 -6.74 6.00 -4.15
C LEU A 385 -6.84 7.26 -3.26
N PRO A 386 -7.30 8.42 -3.79
CA PRO A 386 -7.29 9.66 -3.01
C PRO A 386 -8.13 9.63 -1.74
N TYR A 387 -9.28 8.93 -1.77
CA TYR A 387 -10.16 8.77 -0.60
C TYR A 387 -9.62 7.74 0.41
N VAL A 388 -8.55 7.01 0.08
CA VAL A 388 -7.78 6.17 1.01
C VAL A 388 -6.60 6.96 1.56
N VAL A 389 -5.83 7.63 0.71
CA VAL A 389 -4.67 8.47 1.08
C VAL A 389 -5.08 9.62 2.01
N GLY A 390 -6.21 10.28 1.72
CA GLY A 390 -6.70 11.42 2.48
C GLY A 390 -7.16 11.09 3.91
N GLU A 391 -7.48 9.82 4.19
CA GLU A 391 -8.05 9.38 5.47
C GLU A 391 -7.07 8.48 6.24
N PRO A 392 -6.50 8.93 7.38
CA PRO A 392 -5.47 8.17 8.10
C PRO A 392 -5.87 6.75 8.48
N HIS A 393 -7.13 6.54 8.88
CA HIS A 393 -7.63 5.22 9.26
C HIS A 393 -7.69 4.24 8.08
N ARG A 394 -8.08 4.72 6.89
CA ARG A 394 -8.16 3.90 5.66
C ARG A 394 -6.76 3.54 5.17
N ARG A 395 -5.85 4.53 5.16
CA ARG A 395 -4.42 4.32 4.90
C ARG A 395 -3.82 3.24 5.78
N ARG A 396 -4.02 3.31 7.10
CA ARG A 396 -3.51 2.28 8.02
C ARG A 396 -4.10 0.90 7.71
N HIS A 397 -5.41 0.82 7.45
CA HIS A 397 -6.05 -0.46 7.14
C HIS A 397 -5.43 -1.13 5.90
N VAL A 398 -5.29 -0.36 4.80
CA VAL A 398 -4.66 -0.87 3.57
C VAL A 398 -3.21 -1.26 3.82
N ALA A 399 -2.42 -0.44 4.52
CA ALA A 399 -1.02 -0.74 4.82
C ALA A 399 -0.85 -2.05 5.61
N HIS A 400 -1.59 -2.24 6.70
CA HIS A 400 -1.48 -3.47 7.51
C HIS A 400 -1.92 -4.71 6.75
N LEU A 401 -3.03 -4.61 6.01
CA LEU A 401 -3.53 -5.73 5.21
C LEU A 401 -2.54 -6.10 4.10
N PHE A 402 -1.93 -5.10 3.45
CA PHE A 402 -0.95 -5.33 2.42
C PHE A 402 0.34 -5.94 2.96
N ALA A 403 0.91 -5.40 4.04
CA ALA A 403 2.08 -6.02 4.67
C ALA A 403 1.80 -7.50 5.01
N SER A 404 0.61 -7.82 5.54
CA SER A 404 0.21 -9.19 5.86
C SER A 404 0.13 -10.10 4.63
N VAL A 405 -0.45 -9.61 3.53
CA VAL A 405 -0.55 -10.36 2.27
C VAL A 405 0.83 -10.55 1.63
N ALA A 406 1.66 -9.52 1.62
CA ALA A 406 3.01 -9.57 1.05
C ALA A 406 3.92 -10.51 1.86
N PHE A 407 3.82 -10.53 3.20
CA PHE A 407 4.48 -11.55 4.04
C PHE A 407 4.07 -12.96 3.65
N TYR A 408 2.78 -13.19 3.45
CA TYR A 408 2.27 -14.51 3.05
C TYR A 408 2.77 -14.94 1.67
N LEU A 409 2.90 -13.99 0.74
CA LEU A 409 3.38 -14.23 -0.63
C LEU A 409 4.90 -14.37 -0.73
N GLY A 410 5.64 -14.04 0.32
CA GLY A 410 7.10 -14.09 0.28
C GLY A 410 7.76 -12.82 -0.25
N ASP A 411 7.02 -11.75 -0.47
CA ASP A 411 7.54 -10.50 -1.05
C ASP A 411 8.07 -9.56 0.05
N GLY A 412 9.34 -9.74 0.40
CA GLY A 412 10.00 -8.90 1.41
C GLY A 412 10.14 -7.43 0.99
N GLU A 413 10.31 -7.11 -0.30
CA GLU A 413 10.53 -5.74 -0.77
C GLU A 413 9.31 -4.86 -0.49
N THR A 414 8.14 -5.34 -0.90
CA THR A 414 6.87 -4.66 -0.66
C THR A 414 6.61 -4.46 0.83
N VAL A 415 6.82 -5.51 1.65
CA VAL A 415 6.62 -5.42 3.10
C VAL A 415 7.49 -4.34 3.71
N MET A 416 8.76 -4.26 3.31
CA MET A 416 9.70 -3.27 3.85
C MET A 416 9.26 -1.85 3.50
N GLU A 417 8.83 -1.60 2.27
CA GLU A 417 8.33 -0.28 1.88
C GLU A 417 7.11 0.12 2.71
N VAL A 418 6.17 -0.81 2.93
CA VAL A 418 5.00 -0.59 3.79
C VAL A 418 5.41 -0.33 5.25
N LEU A 419 6.33 -1.11 5.80
CA LEU A 419 6.78 -0.95 7.19
C LEU A 419 7.52 0.36 7.42
N ARG A 420 8.32 0.85 6.46
CA ARG A 420 8.95 2.18 6.58
C ARG A 420 7.90 3.29 6.81
N HIS A 421 6.71 3.18 6.20
CA HIS A 421 5.64 4.13 6.45
C HIS A 421 5.06 4.04 7.87
N LEU A 422 4.93 2.81 8.38
CA LEU A 422 4.42 2.53 9.72
C LEU A 422 5.45 2.87 10.82
N GLU A 423 6.71 3.12 10.48
CA GLU A 423 7.79 3.44 11.43
C GLU A 423 7.41 4.58 12.38
N ARG A 424 6.91 5.71 11.87
CA ARG A 424 6.58 6.87 12.71
C ARG A 424 5.56 6.56 13.79
N GLU A 425 4.64 5.64 13.50
CA GLU A 425 3.58 5.25 14.41
C GLU A 425 4.01 4.09 15.32
N PHE A 426 4.81 3.13 14.83
CA PHE A 426 5.03 1.84 15.50
C PHE A 426 6.48 1.52 15.87
N ALA A 427 7.46 2.37 15.56
CA ALA A 427 8.88 2.13 15.88
C ALA A 427 9.19 2.02 17.38
N HIS A 428 8.28 2.45 18.25
CA HIS A 428 8.38 2.26 19.70
C HIS A 428 8.06 0.83 20.15
N THR A 429 7.53 -0.02 19.26
CA THR A 429 7.12 -1.40 19.56
C THR A 429 8.15 -2.41 19.05
N ASN A 430 8.40 -3.46 19.82
CA ASN A 430 9.31 -4.54 19.40
C ASN A 430 8.74 -5.35 18.23
N GLN A 431 7.41 -5.47 18.14
CA GLN A 431 6.72 -6.18 17.07
C GLN A 431 7.05 -5.57 15.70
N PHE A 432 7.13 -4.24 15.61
CA PHE A 432 7.51 -3.55 14.38
C PHE A 432 8.91 -3.99 13.90
N TRP A 433 9.90 -3.95 14.79
CA TRP A 433 11.27 -4.33 14.46
C TRP A 433 11.40 -5.82 14.13
N ASN A 434 10.67 -6.69 14.82
CA ASN A 434 10.63 -8.11 14.50
C ASN A 434 10.08 -8.38 13.10
N LEU A 435 8.98 -7.71 12.73
CA LEU A 435 8.40 -7.79 11.39
C LEU A 435 9.35 -7.21 10.33
N LEU A 436 9.99 -6.08 10.62
CA LEU A 436 10.97 -5.49 9.71
C LEU A 436 12.17 -6.42 9.50
N ASN A 437 12.66 -7.08 10.54
CA ASN A 437 13.75 -8.04 10.46
C ASN A 437 13.37 -9.28 9.62
N LEU A 438 12.14 -9.76 9.78
CA LEU A 438 11.60 -10.83 8.94
C LEU A 438 11.55 -10.40 7.47
N ALA A 439 11.05 -9.20 7.19
CA ALA A 439 10.97 -8.65 5.84
C ALA A 439 12.35 -8.50 5.17
N ILE A 440 13.35 -8.02 5.92
CA ILE A 440 14.75 -7.95 5.46
C ILE A 440 15.26 -9.33 5.08
N THR A 441 15.11 -10.31 5.98
CA THR A 441 15.57 -11.68 5.79
C THR A 441 14.93 -12.33 4.55
N MET A 442 13.68 -11.98 4.24
CA MET A 442 12.98 -12.48 3.06
C MET A 442 13.41 -11.81 1.75
N SER A 443 13.75 -10.52 1.78
CA SER A 443 14.04 -9.72 0.57
C SER A 443 15.44 -9.95 -0.02
N GLY A 444 16.45 -10.17 0.82
CA GLY A 444 17.85 -10.26 0.41
C GLY A 444 18.45 -8.93 -0.15
N GLU A 445 17.77 -7.79 0.00
CA GLU A 445 18.24 -6.51 -0.55
C GLU A 445 19.18 -5.70 0.36
N LEU A 446 20.23 -5.12 -0.24
CA LEU A 446 21.22 -4.27 0.43
C LEU A 446 20.73 -2.86 0.77
N ARG A 447 19.61 -2.40 0.17
CA ARG A 447 19.11 -1.02 0.36
C ARG A 447 18.74 -0.73 1.82
N LEU A 448 18.44 -1.77 2.61
CA LEU A 448 18.02 -1.63 4.00
C LEU A 448 19.16 -1.46 4.99
N ALA A 449 20.38 -1.88 4.64
CA ALA A 449 21.57 -1.54 5.41
C ALA A 449 21.67 -0.01 5.61
N ARG A 450 21.47 0.76 4.52
CA ARG A 450 21.50 2.23 4.55
C ARG A 450 20.35 2.85 5.35
N PHE A 451 19.19 2.21 5.40
CA PHE A 451 18.08 2.67 6.23
C PHE A 451 18.37 2.48 7.73
N LEU A 452 18.83 1.28 8.11
CA LEU A 452 19.18 0.96 9.49
C LEU A 452 20.33 1.83 10.00
N LEU A 453 21.38 2.04 9.19
CA LEU A 453 22.50 2.92 9.52
C LEU A 453 22.04 4.36 9.79
N ARG A 454 21.21 4.93 8.91
CA ARG A 454 20.62 6.27 9.11
C ARG A 454 19.79 6.33 10.39
N ARG A 455 19.05 5.26 10.71
CA ARG A 455 18.27 5.20 11.94
C ARG A 455 19.15 5.18 13.20
N VAL A 456 20.20 4.35 13.20
CA VAL A 456 21.17 4.27 14.30
C VAL A 456 21.88 5.62 14.51
N ALA A 457 22.23 6.31 13.42
CA ALA A 457 22.85 7.64 13.50
C ALA A 457 21.92 8.67 14.14
N ARG A 458 20.62 8.63 13.82
CA ARG A 458 19.60 9.55 14.36
C ARG A 458 19.21 9.24 15.81
N ASP A 459 19.14 7.97 16.17
CA ASP A 459 18.68 7.49 17.47
C ASP A 459 19.59 6.37 17.97
N LYS A 460 20.70 6.79 18.60
CA LYS A 460 21.73 5.87 19.12
C LYS A 460 21.16 4.90 20.16
N ASN A 461 20.10 5.28 20.87
CA ASN A 461 19.49 4.47 21.93
C ASN A 461 18.51 3.41 21.39
N ASN A 462 18.28 3.36 20.08
CA ASN A 462 17.43 2.35 19.48
C ASN A 462 18.13 0.98 19.39
N LEU A 463 18.01 0.21 20.46
CA LEU A 463 18.64 -1.12 20.56
C LEU A 463 18.23 -2.04 19.40
N ALA A 464 16.96 -2.05 19.01
CA ALA A 464 16.48 -2.93 17.95
C ALA A 464 17.12 -2.59 16.59
N ALA A 465 17.16 -1.30 16.23
CA ALA A 465 17.81 -0.86 15.00
C ALA A 465 19.32 -1.17 15.01
N SER A 466 20.01 -0.99 16.14
CA SER A 466 21.43 -1.33 16.26
C SER A 466 21.66 -2.83 16.08
N LEU A 467 20.90 -3.69 16.78
CA LEU A 467 21.04 -5.15 16.67
C LEU A 467 20.76 -5.64 15.24
N MET A 468 19.73 -5.09 14.58
CA MET A 468 19.42 -5.42 13.19
C MET A 468 20.52 -4.95 12.24
N SER A 469 21.07 -3.75 12.44
CA SER A 469 22.18 -3.25 11.63
C SER A 469 23.42 -4.13 11.78
N CYS A 470 23.71 -4.63 12.98
CA CYS A 470 24.80 -5.59 13.20
C CYS A 470 24.55 -6.90 12.46
N GLY A 471 23.35 -7.47 12.57
CA GLY A 471 22.99 -8.72 11.87
C GLY A 471 23.15 -8.61 10.35
N ASP A 472 22.75 -7.47 9.77
CA ASP A 472 22.95 -7.17 8.35
C ASP A 472 24.44 -7.10 7.98
N CYS A 473 25.25 -6.34 8.73
CA CYS A 473 26.70 -6.25 8.51
C CYS A 473 27.40 -7.61 8.61
N MET A 474 27.02 -8.44 9.58
CA MET A 474 27.55 -9.79 9.76
C MET A 474 27.22 -10.69 8.57
N THR A 475 25.98 -10.61 8.06
CA THR A 475 25.54 -11.39 6.88
C THR A 475 26.32 -11.00 5.63
N ARG A 476 26.71 -9.73 5.50
CA ARG A 476 27.57 -9.22 4.44
C ARG A 476 29.06 -9.53 4.63
N GLY A 477 29.45 -10.18 5.73
CA GLY A 477 30.83 -10.53 6.04
C GLY A 477 31.63 -9.45 6.77
N SER A 478 31.05 -8.28 7.04
CA SER A 478 31.73 -7.18 7.75
C SER A 478 31.60 -7.32 9.28
N SER A 479 32.29 -8.33 9.82
CA SER A 479 32.29 -8.61 11.26
C SER A 479 33.02 -7.53 12.07
N ARG A 480 34.04 -6.86 11.50
CA ARG A 480 34.80 -5.79 12.18
C ARG A 480 33.91 -4.58 12.51
N TYR A 481 33.13 -4.11 11.53
CA TYR A 481 32.17 -3.03 11.75
C TYR A 481 31.12 -3.39 12.80
N SER A 482 30.63 -4.63 12.76
CA SER A 482 29.67 -5.15 13.72
C SER A 482 30.22 -5.13 15.15
N ILE A 483 31.51 -5.44 15.34
CA ILE A 483 32.17 -5.36 16.65
C ILE A 483 32.23 -3.93 17.16
N ALA A 484 32.63 -2.96 16.32
CA ALA A 484 32.69 -1.55 16.72
C ALA A 484 31.31 -1.06 17.19
N LEU A 485 30.26 -1.33 16.40
CA LEU A 485 28.89 -0.96 16.75
C LEU A 485 28.40 -1.67 18.02
N LEU A 486 28.57 -2.99 18.13
CA LEU A 486 28.13 -3.75 19.31
C LEU A 486 28.90 -3.38 20.58
N THR A 487 30.17 -2.95 20.47
CA THR A 487 30.96 -2.51 21.63
C THR A 487 30.39 -1.23 22.22
N ASP A 488 30.01 -0.26 21.37
CA ASP A 488 29.29 0.94 21.79
C ASP A 488 27.93 0.60 22.42
N VAL A 489 27.14 -0.26 21.77
CA VAL A 489 25.82 -0.68 22.28
C VAL A 489 25.95 -1.42 23.63
N ARG A 490 26.97 -2.26 23.79
CA ARG A 490 27.27 -2.98 25.04
C ARG A 490 27.59 -2.03 26.19
N SER A 491 28.31 -0.92 25.92
CA SER A 491 28.62 0.07 26.95
C SER A 491 27.35 0.72 27.54
N ARG A 492 26.28 0.77 26.74
CA ARG A 492 24.98 1.36 27.10
C ARG A 492 23.99 0.33 27.65
N HIS A 493 24.08 -0.92 27.19
CA HIS A 493 23.16 -2.02 27.54
C HIS A 493 23.91 -3.31 27.95
N PRO A 494 24.74 -3.28 29.01
CA PRO A 494 25.57 -4.43 29.41
C PRO A 494 24.76 -5.65 29.91
N GLU A 495 23.49 -5.45 30.25
CA GLU A 495 22.59 -6.49 30.76
C GLU A 495 21.99 -7.39 29.68
N VAL A 496 22.02 -6.95 28.40
CA VAL A 496 21.32 -7.64 27.31
C VAL A 496 22.17 -8.82 26.80
N PRO A 497 21.76 -10.10 27.01
CA PRO A 497 22.60 -11.24 26.67
C PRO A 497 22.88 -11.38 25.16
N MET A 498 21.93 -10.94 24.33
CA MET A 498 22.03 -11.00 22.87
C MET A 498 23.27 -10.24 22.34
N ILE A 499 23.66 -9.15 23.00
CA ILE A 499 24.83 -8.35 22.58
C ILE A 499 26.12 -9.16 22.75
N SER A 500 26.30 -9.80 23.92
CA SER A 500 27.46 -10.67 24.17
C SER A 500 27.48 -11.87 23.21
N LEU A 501 26.31 -12.45 22.90
CA LEU A 501 26.22 -13.54 21.90
C LEU A 501 26.66 -13.06 20.51
N LEU A 502 26.16 -11.92 20.04
CA LEU A 502 26.52 -11.39 18.72
C LEU A 502 28.00 -10.99 18.63
N LEU A 503 28.56 -10.41 19.69
CA LEU A 503 30.00 -10.13 19.79
C LEU A 503 30.82 -11.42 19.69
N ALA A 504 30.44 -12.45 20.45
CA ALA A 504 31.07 -13.76 20.35
C ALA A 504 31.04 -14.33 18.92
N ILE A 505 29.89 -14.23 18.24
CA ILE A 505 29.76 -14.69 16.86
C ILE A 505 30.64 -13.86 15.90
N CYS A 506 30.75 -12.55 16.09
CA CYS A 506 31.64 -11.72 15.28
C CYS A 506 33.11 -12.15 15.42
N PHE A 507 33.59 -12.36 16.65
CA PHE A 507 34.94 -12.86 16.90
C PHE A 507 35.14 -14.29 16.40
N LEU A 508 34.11 -15.14 16.50
CA LEU A 508 34.13 -16.49 15.93
C LEU A 508 34.29 -16.44 14.41
N ASN A 509 33.52 -15.60 13.73
CA ASN A 509 33.61 -15.42 12.28
C ASN A 509 35.02 -14.96 11.90
N ILE A 510 35.51 -13.87 12.53
CA ILE A 510 36.87 -13.33 12.34
C ILE A 510 37.94 -14.41 12.52
N SER A 511 37.83 -15.25 13.56
CA SER A 511 38.81 -16.31 13.83
C SER A 511 38.95 -17.35 12.72
N VAL A 512 37.92 -17.51 11.87
CA VAL A 512 37.89 -18.50 10.79
C VAL A 512 38.39 -17.91 9.45
N HIS A 513 38.55 -16.58 9.34
CA HIS A 513 39.12 -15.97 8.13
C HIS A 513 40.55 -16.43 7.87
N LYS A 514 40.92 -16.48 6.59
CA LYS A 514 42.18 -17.06 6.10
C LYS A 514 43.42 -16.20 6.42
N HIS A 515 43.25 -14.89 6.50
CA HIS A 515 44.34 -13.90 6.59
C HIS A 515 44.27 -13.08 7.88
N ILE A 516 44.18 -13.75 9.04
CA ILE A 516 44.18 -13.06 10.34
C ILE A 516 45.54 -13.15 11.01
N PHE A 517 46.05 -12.01 11.46
CA PHE A 517 47.33 -11.91 12.14
C PHE A 517 47.39 -12.83 13.38
N SER A 518 46.36 -12.79 14.24
CA SER A 518 46.28 -13.66 15.43
C SER A 518 44.91 -14.29 15.62
N ARG A 519 44.78 -15.54 15.15
CA ARG A 519 43.58 -16.36 15.37
C ARG A 519 43.30 -16.60 16.85
N HIS A 520 44.35 -16.80 17.65
CA HIS A 520 44.22 -17.13 19.07
C HIS A 520 43.60 -16.00 19.90
N LYS A 521 43.99 -14.74 19.64
CA LYS A 521 43.40 -13.56 20.31
C LYS A 521 41.89 -13.49 20.06
N SER A 522 41.45 -13.65 18.80
CA SER A 522 40.02 -13.63 18.46
C SER A 522 39.24 -14.79 19.08
N ILE A 523 39.83 -16.00 19.14
CA ILE A 523 39.21 -17.15 19.81
C ILE A 523 39.03 -16.86 21.31
N LEU A 524 40.04 -16.28 21.97
CA LEU A 524 39.95 -15.95 23.39
C LEU A 524 38.84 -14.93 23.68
N GLN A 525 38.72 -13.90 22.83
CA GLN A 525 37.64 -12.92 22.92
C GLN A 525 36.27 -13.58 22.72
N CYS A 526 36.14 -14.46 21.71
CA CYS A 526 34.91 -15.23 21.48
C CYS A 526 34.50 -16.03 22.72
N ILE A 527 35.41 -16.79 23.32
CA ILE A 527 35.14 -17.58 24.53
C ILE A 527 34.77 -16.68 25.71
N GLY A 528 35.43 -15.53 25.87
CA GLY A 528 35.11 -14.53 26.89
C GLY A 528 33.66 -14.05 26.79
N PHE A 529 33.24 -13.62 25.60
CA PHE A 529 31.87 -13.17 25.35
C PHE A 529 30.83 -14.28 25.45
N LEU A 530 31.16 -15.52 25.06
CA LEU A 530 30.29 -16.67 25.28
C LEU A 530 30.08 -16.97 26.77
N SER A 531 31.13 -16.81 27.59
CA SER A 531 31.03 -16.96 29.04
C SER A 531 30.16 -15.86 29.66
N GLU A 532 30.31 -14.62 29.19
CA GLU A 532 29.45 -13.50 29.59
C GLU A 532 27.99 -13.74 29.20
N TYR A 533 27.72 -14.17 27.96
CA TYR A 533 26.38 -14.55 27.49
C TYR A 533 25.76 -15.63 28.38
N ARG A 534 26.49 -16.69 28.70
CA ARG A 534 26.04 -17.73 29.65
C ARG A 534 25.70 -17.14 31.02
N ARG A 535 26.53 -16.25 31.55
CA ARG A 535 26.30 -15.60 32.85
C ARG A 535 25.04 -14.74 32.85
N LEU A 536 24.80 -13.97 31.79
CA LEU A 536 23.66 -13.06 31.68
C LEU A 536 22.35 -13.79 31.38
N ARG A 537 22.38 -14.79 30.49
CA ARG A 537 21.19 -15.56 30.08
C ARG A 537 20.79 -16.63 31.10
N GLY A 538 21.77 -17.14 31.86
CA GLY A 538 21.59 -18.28 32.77
C GLY A 538 21.86 -19.62 32.10
N GLU A 539 21.95 -20.67 32.91
CA GLU A 539 22.19 -22.03 32.42
C GLU A 539 20.90 -22.64 31.85
N CYS A 540 20.76 -22.61 30.53
CA CYS A 540 19.58 -23.13 29.83
C CYS A 540 19.97 -23.88 28.55
N GLN A 541 18.99 -24.56 27.96
CA GLN A 541 19.17 -25.37 26.75
C GLN A 541 19.80 -24.58 25.59
N GLU A 542 19.29 -23.36 25.34
CA GLU A 542 19.79 -22.42 24.32
C GLU A 542 21.29 -22.12 24.47
N VAL A 543 21.71 -21.81 25.69
CA VAL A 543 23.08 -21.40 25.98
C VAL A 543 24.07 -22.53 25.71
N TYR A 544 23.77 -23.74 26.18
CA TYR A 544 24.67 -24.88 25.95
C TYR A 544 24.68 -25.33 24.49
N TYR A 545 23.55 -25.20 23.77
CA TYR A 545 23.52 -25.45 22.34
C TYR A 545 24.44 -24.48 21.58
N ASN A 546 24.35 -23.18 21.89
CA ASN A 546 25.19 -22.15 21.27
C ASN A 546 26.69 -22.34 21.59
N LEU A 547 27.02 -22.68 22.85
CA LEU A 547 28.39 -23.04 23.25
C LEU A 547 28.91 -24.27 22.49
N ALA A 548 28.10 -25.33 22.41
CA ALA A 548 28.45 -26.53 21.66
C ALA A 548 28.72 -26.21 20.19
N ARG A 549 27.84 -25.40 19.56
CA ARG A 549 27.97 -25.02 18.15
C ARG A 549 29.19 -24.16 17.87
N ALA A 550 29.57 -23.28 18.78
CA ALA A 550 30.81 -22.50 18.70
C ALA A 550 32.05 -23.40 18.83
N CYS A 551 32.10 -24.28 19.83
CA CYS A 551 33.18 -25.25 20.00
C CYS A 551 33.31 -26.19 18.79
N HIS A 552 32.18 -26.65 18.24
CA HIS A 552 32.15 -27.47 17.03
C HIS A 552 32.79 -26.73 15.85
N GLN A 553 32.44 -25.45 15.63
CA GLN A 553 33.02 -24.64 14.56
C GLN A 553 34.54 -24.42 14.70
N LEU A 554 35.03 -24.32 15.94
CA LEU A 554 36.45 -24.20 16.25
C LEU A 554 37.22 -25.52 16.14
N GLY A 555 36.54 -26.65 15.89
CA GLY A 555 37.15 -27.98 15.87
C GLY A 555 37.37 -28.58 17.26
N LEU A 556 36.88 -27.96 18.34
CA LEU A 556 36.97 -28.43 19.73
C LEU A 556 35.90 -29.49 20.02
N GLY A 557 35.96 -30.59 19.27
CA GLY A 557 34.87 -31.56 19.22
C GLY A 557 34.58 -32.29 20.53
N HIS A 558 35.60 -32.60 21.34
CA HIS A 558 35.39 -33.22 22.67
C HIS A 558 34.55 -32.32 23.61
N ILE A 559 34.75 -31.01 23.55
CA ILE A 559 33.97 -30.02 24.31
C ILE A 559 32.57 -29.88 23.73
N ALA A 560 32.47 -29.82 22.39
CA ALA A 560 31.20 -29.72 21.70
C ALA A 560 30.28 -30.90 22.00
N MET A 561 30.81 -32.14 21.99
CA MET A 561 30.05 -33.35 22.34
C MET A 561 29.47 -33.25 23.74
N HIS A 562 30.28 -32.90 24.74
CA HIS A 562 29.83 -32.76 26.12
C HIS A 562 28.67 -31.77 26.26
N TYR A 563 28.74 -30.61 25.60
CA TYR A 563 27.66 -29.63 25.64
C TYR A 563 26.42 -30.06 24.84
N TYR A 564 26.56 -30.74 23.70
CA TYR A 564 25.41 -31.30 22.98
C TYR A 564 24.70 -32.38 23.81
N GLU A 565 25.44 -33.27 24.49
CA GLU A 565 24.86 -34.26 25.40
C GLU A 565 24.10 -33.56 26.54
N LYS A 566 24.68 -32.51 27.12
CA LYS A 566 24.00 -31.69 28.14
C LYS A 566 22.68 -31.10 27.62
N VAL A 567 22.65 -30.61 26.38
CA VAL A 567 21.41 -30.08 25.75
C VAL A 567 20.32 -31.17 25.63
N LEU A 568 20.70 -32.41 25.33
CA LEU A 568 19.77 -33.54 25.21
C LEU A 568 19.12 -33.92 26.56
N GLU A 569 19.86 -33.73 27.65
CA GLU A 569 19.42 -34.02 29.02
C GLU A 569 18.57 -32.91 29.63
N MET A 570 18.70 -31.66 29.16
CA MET A 570 17.96 -30.51 29.69
C MET A 570 16.51 -30.45 29.21
N GLU A 571 15.64 -29.80 29.99
CA GLU A 571 14.29 -29.46 29.56
C GLU A 571 14.30 -28.20 28.67
N PRO A 572 13.44 -28.15 27.63
CA PRO A 572 13.25 -26.95 26.83
C PRO A 572 12.74 -25.76 27.64
N ILE A 573 13.06 -24.56 27.17
CA ILE A 573 12.68 -23.31 27.83
C ILE A 573 11.24 -22.94 27.43
N GLY A 574 10.34 -22.82 28.39
CA GLY A 574 8.98 -22.35 28.15
C GLY A 574 8.07 -22.54 29.36
N ASN A 575 7.10 -21.65 29.53
CA ASN A 575 6.11 -21.78 30.60
C ASN A 575 4.94 -22.69 30.16
N THR A 576 4.69 -22.75 28.85
CA THR A 576 3.65 -23.58 28.25
C THR A 576 4.26 -24.74 27.46
N GLU A 577 3.48 -25.81 27.27
CA GLU A 577 3.91 -26.95 26.44
C GLU A 577 4.12 -26.57 24.97
N GLU A 578 3.43 -25.54 24.48
CA GLU A 578 3.62 -25.03 23.11
C GLU A 578 4.94 -24.27 22.97
N GLU A 579 5.27 -23.39 23.92
CA GLU A 579 6.56 -22.69 23.97
C GLU A 579 7.72 -23.68 24.09
N LYS A 580 7.59 -24.68 24.98
CA LYS A 580 8.60 -25.72 25.15
C LYS A 580 8.85 -26.49 23.87
N LYS A 581 7.80 -26.83 23.10
CA LYS A 581 7.94 -27.49 21.80
C LYS A 581 8.63 -26.61 20.76
N LEU A 582 8.33 -25.31 20.75
CA LEU A 582 8.92 -24.37 19.78
C LEU A 582 10.40 -24.10 20.06
N HIS A 583 10.79 -24.12 21.34
CA HIS A 583 12.16 -23.84 21.78
C HIS A 583 13.00 -25.10 22.06
N ASP A 584 12.49 -26.29 21.74
CA ASP A 584 13.22 -27.54 21.99
C ASP A 584 14.37 -27.70 20.99
N LEU A 585 15.60 -27.55 21.49
CA LEU A 585 16.82 -27.67 20.69
C LEU A 585 17.42 -29.09 20.70
N LYS A 586 16.71 -30.09 21.22
CA LYS A 586 17.21 -31.48 21.26
C LYS A 586 17.41 -32.05 19.86
N PHE A 587 16.52 -31.71 18.93
CA PHE A 587 16.60 -32.22 17.56
C PHE A 587 17.85 -31.68 16.85
N GLU A 588 18.10 -30.38 16.93
CA GLU A 588 19.26 -29.71 16.35
C GLU A 588 20.57 -30.18 17.01
N ALA A 589 20.57 -30.35 18.33
CA ALA A 589 21.72 -30.88 19.07
C ALA A 589 22.04 -32.33 18.64
N ALA A 590 21.03 -33.20 18.59
CA ALA A 590 21.19 -34.59 18.16
C ALA A 590 21.67 -34.66 16.71
N PHE A 591 21.14 -33.82 15.81
CA PHE A 591 21.59 -33.74 14.42
C PHE A 591 23.07 -33.36 14.32
N ASN A 592 23.49 -32.30 15.00
CA ASN A 592 24.89 -31.85 14.99
C ASN A 592 25.83 -32.90 15.60
N LEU A 593 25.42 -33.57 16.68
CA LEU A 593 26.17 -34.62 17.34
C LEU A 593 26.32 -35.86 16.44
N GLN A 594 25.25 -36.25 15.75
CA GLN A 594 25.26 -37.32 14.76
C GLN A 594 26.22 -37.03 13.61
N GLN A 595 26.23 -35.80 13.10
CA GLN A 595 27.17 -35.37 12.07
C GLN A 595 28.62 -35.44 12.54
N TYR A 596 28.89 -35.03 13.78
CA TYR A 596 30.22 -35.10 14.37
C TYR A 596 30.71 -36.56 14.47
N TYR A 597 29.90 -37.49 14.98
CA TYR A 597 30.28 -38.92 15.03
C TYR A 597 30.53 -39.51 13.65
N ARG A 598 29.75 -39.07 12.65
CA ARG A 598 29.94 -39.50 11.26
C ARG A 598 31.26 -39.01 10.67
N GLN A 599 31.62 -37.75 10.92
CA GLN A 599 32.91 -37.17 10.50
C GLN A 599 34.11 -37.87 11.17
N ASN A 600 33.96 -38.31 12.42
CA ASN A 600 34.98 -39.04 13.18
C ASN A 600 34.93 -40.56 12.96
N HIS A 601 34.29 -41.04 11.89
CA HIS A 601 34.21 -42.45 11.52
C HIS A 601 33.63 -43.40 12.59
N ASN A 602 32.69 -42.91 13.41
CA ASN A 602 31.92 -43.73 14.36
C ASN A 602 30.45 -43.89 13.92
N PRO A 603 30.16 -44.75 12.91
CA PRO A 603 28.82 -44.89 12.35
C PRO A 603 27.82 -45.55 13.32
N ASN A 604 28.31 -46.33 14.28
CA ASN A 604 27.44 -47.01 15.26
C ASN A 604 26.81 -46.00 16.20
N MET A 605 27.60 -45.07 16.75
CA MET A 605 27.09 -44.03 17.63
C MET A 605 26.22 -43.02 16.85
N ALA A 606 26.61 -42.68 15.62
CA ALA A 606 25.79 -41.84 14.75
C ALA A 606 24.40 -42.46 14.50
N ARG A 607 24.33 -43.79 14.27
CA ARG A 607 23.05 -44.51 14.11
C ARG A 607 22.23 -44.49 15.40
N TYR A 608 22.87 -44.74 16.55
CA TYR A 608 22.19 -44.70 17.85
C TYR A 608 21.53 -43.34 18.14
N ILE A 609 22.25 -42.23 17.93
CA ILE A 609 21.70 -40.87 18.13
C ILE A 609 20.52 -40.62 17.19
N MET A 610 20.64 -41.03 15.93
CA MET A 610 19.58 -40.90 14.93
C MET A 610 18.31 -41.66 15.33
N GLU A 611 18.45 -42.94 15.70
CA GLU A 611 17.32 -43.79 16.10
C GLU A 611 16.64 -43.32 17.41
N LYS A 612 17.39 -42.66 18.29
CA LYS A 612 16.88 -42.23 19.60
C LYS A 612 16.19 -40.87 19.55
N TYR A 613 16.70 -39.92 18.77
CA TYR A 613 16.28 -38.52 18.84
C TYR A 613 15.79 -37.92 17.52
N LEU A 614 16.11 -38.53 16.37
CA LEU A 614 15.81 -37.97 15.03
C LEU A 614 14.73 -38.76 14.27
N VAL A 615 13.97 -39.62 14.96
CA VAL A 615 12.87 -40.38 14.37
C VAL A 615 11.60 -39.53 14.42
N ILE A 616 10.91 -39.43 13.27
CA ILE A 616 9.69 -38.65 13.06
C ILE A 616 8.46 -39.46 13.46
#